data_AF-A0A1M7T5M5-F1
#
_entry.id   AF-A0A1M7T5M5-F1
#
_cell.length_a   1.000
_cell.length_b   1.000
_cell.length_c   1.000
_cell.angle_alpha   90.00
_cell.angle_beta   90.00
_cell.angle_gamma   90.00
#
_symmetry.space_group_name_H-M   'P 1'
#
loop_
_entity.id
_entity.type
_entity.pdbx_description
1 polymer ?
#
loop_
_entity_poly.entity_id
_entity_poly.type
_entity_poly.pdbx_seq_one_letter_code
_entity_poly.pdbx_strand_id
1 'polypeptide(L)'
;MAVTLSRRAYEHARELINDGRFVFDERDAWSEHRPSAQQENEFIRLHGFVEYGRWYLGINDEKPEQTKGHYEFPYGDFSKVHRCGVVSAESRAGQYQHYDIESAVAHLHGMLDARKGAPAAKHAQPLPEERRAGPDIRRGDTIAVSAVHGPEHQAE
;
A
#
# COMPACT_ATOMS: atom_id res chain seq x y z
N MET A 1 13.23 -4.18 22.33
CA MET A 1 12.06 -4.03 21.43
C MET A 1 11.01 -4.99 21.95
N ALA A 2 9.85 -4.50 22.37
CA ALA A 2 8.82 -5.32 23.00
C ALA A 2 7.92 -6.03 22.00
N VAL A 3 7.70 -5.42 20.83
CA VAL A 3 6.75 -5.89 19.83
C VAL A 3 7.47 -6.56 18.67
N THR A 4 7.08 -7.80 18.36
CA THR A 4 7.63 -8.61 17.27
C THR A 4 6.55 -8.99 16.26
N LEU A 5 6.94 -9.25 15.01
CA LEU A 5 6.00 -9.64 13.95
C LEU A 5 5.45 -11.06 14.21
N SER A 6 4.12 -11.20 14.26
CA SER A 6 3.45 -12.49 14.25
C SER A 6 3.45 -13.08 12.84
N ARG A 7 4.29 -14.10 12.59
CA ARG A 7 4.29 -14.82 11.31
C ARG A 7 2.93 -15.46 11.00
N ARG A 8 2.29 -16.03 12.02
CA ARG A 8 0.96 -16.66 11.89
C ARG A 8 -0.10 -15.65 11.45
N ALA A 9 -0.10 -14.45 12.03
CA ALA A 9 -1.05 -13.41 11.66
C ALA A 9 -0.80 -12.89 10.25
N TYR A 10 0.48 -12.75 9.87
CA TYR A 10 0.86 -12.34 8.53
C TYR A 10 0.44 -13.37 7.46
N GLU A 11 0.67 -14.66 7.71
CA GLU A 11 0.22 -15.74 6.82
C GLU A 11 -1.32 -15.75 6.71
N HIS A 12 -2.02 -15.59 7.84
CA HIS A 12 -3.48 -15.52 7.85
C HIS A 12 -4.02 -14.34 7.02
N ALA A 13 -3.46 -13.16 7.18
CA ALA A 13 -3.83 -11.98 6.39
C ALA A 13 -3.58 -12.21 4.89
N ARG A 14 -2.46 -12.84 4.55
CA ARG A 14 -2.10 -13.16 3.15
C ARG A 14 -3.10 -14.13 2.52
N GLU A 15 -3.50 -15.16 3.25
CA GLU A 15 -4.52 -16.13 2.82
C GLU A 15 -5.87 -15.45 2.58
N LEU A 16 -6.32 -14.61 3.52
CA LEU A 16 -7.58 -13.88 3.39
C LEU A 16 -7.58 -12.95 2.17
N ILE A 17 -6.48 -12.25 1.91
CA ILE A 17 -6.34 -11.41 0.72
C ILE A 17 -6.38 -12.27 -0.55
N ASN A 18 -5.76 -13.46 -0.51
CA ASN A 18 -5.74 -14.37 -1.64
C ASN A 18 -7.14 -14.91 -1.97
N ASP A 19 -7.90 -15.25 -0.94
CA ASP A 19 -9.29 -15.72 -1.00
C ASP A 19 -10.29 -14.61 -1.38
N GLY A 20 -9.84 -13.35 -1.46
CA GLY A 20 -10.73 -12.22 -1.76
C GLY A 20 -11.56 -11.76 -0.56
N ARG A 21 -11.21 -12.19 0.66
CA ARG A 21 -11.89 -11.80 1.91
C ARG A 21 -11.35 -10.48 2.44
N PHE A 22 -11.44 -9.44 1.64
CA PHE A 22 -11.02 -8.09 2.01
C PHE A 22 -12.08 -7.04 1.67
N VAL A 23 -12.00 -5.89 2.32
CA VAL A 23 -12.85 -4.72 2.10
C VAL A 23 -11.98 -3.51 1.77
N PHE A 24 -12.31 -2.84 0.67
CA PHE A 24 -11.72 -1.56 0.29
C PHE A 24 -12.48 -0.42 0.96
N ASP A 25 -12.10 -0.11 2.19
CA ASP A 25 -12.58 1.08 2.88
C ASP A 25 -11.69 2.29 2.62
N GLU A 26 -12.27 3.47 2.82
CA GLU A 26 -11.56 4.74 2.80
C GLU A 26 -10.68 4.90 4.05
N ARG A 27 -9.58 5.64 3.87
CA ARG A 27 -8.44 5.67 4.82
C ARG A 27 -8.82 6.20 6.21
N ASP A 28 -9.84 7.04 6.30
CA ASP A 28 -10.24 7.75 7.52
C ASP A 28 -11.31 7.01 8.36
N ALA A 29 -11.91 5.92 7.84
CA ALA A 29 -12.99 5.21 8.54
C ALA A 29 -12.51 4.25 9.65
N TRP A 30 -11.20 4.03 9.81
CA TRP A 30 -10.69 2.99 10.71
C TRP A 30 -11.02 3.23 12.19
N SER A 31 -11.13 4.49 12.62
CA SER A 31 -11.49 4.78 14.02
C SER A 31 -12.93 4.33 14.35
N GLU A 32 -13.81 4.24 13.36
CA GLU A 32 -15.19 3.76 13.49
C GLU A 32 -15.32 2.27 13.17
N HIS A 33 -14.47 1.74 12.29
CA HIS A 33 -14.50 0.32 11.87
C HIS A 33 -13.69 -0.60 12.79
N ARG A 34 -12.88 -0.05 13.70
CA ARG A 34 -12.14 -0.85 14.67
C ARG A 34 -13.12 -1.61 15.58
N PRO A 35 -12.91 -2.91 15.83
CA PRO A 35 -13.74 -3.67 16.75
C PRO A 35 -13.84 -2.99 18.11
N SER A 36 -15.07 -2.83 18.60
CA SER A 36 -15.31 -2.35 19.95
C SER A 36 -14.77 -3.35 20.98
N ALA A 37 -14.48 -2.87 22.19
CA ALA A 37 -14.02 -3.74 23.28
C ALA A 37 -14.99 -4.91 23.56
N GLN A 38 -16.30 -4.72 23.29
CA GLN A 38 -17.33 -5.75 23.40
C GLN A 38 -17.19 -6.83 22.32
N GLN A 39 -16.98 -6.44 21.05
CA GLN A 39 -16.76 -7.39 19.96
C GLN A 39 -15.47 -8.20 20.17
N GLU A 40 -14.39 -7.54 20.61
CA GLU A 40 -13.16 -8.23 20.97
C GLU A 40 -13.38 -9.25 22.10
N ASN A 41 -14.10 -8.86 23.17
CA ASN A 41 -14.39 -9.76 24.30
C ASN A 41 -15.23 -10.96 23.86
N GLU A 42 -16.25 -10.73 23.02
CA GLU A 42 -17.10 -11.79 22.50
C GLU A 42 -16.31 -12.75 21.60
N PHE A 43 -15.45 -12.21 20.73
CA PHE A 43 -14.57 -13.03 19.88
C PHE A 43 -13.62 -13.90 20.73
N ILE A 44 -12.98 -13.32 21.74
CA ILE A 44 -12.12 -14.05 22.68
C ILE A 44 -12.93 -15.12 23.44
N ARG A 45 -14.18 -14.82 23.82
CA ARG A 45 -15.05 -15.78 24.51
C ARG A 45 -15.43 -16.97 23.62
N LEU A 46 -15.65 -16.74 22.33
CA LEU A 46 -16.06 -17.77 21.37
C LEU A 46 -14.89 -18.59 20.82
N HIS A 47 -13.75 -17.94 20.55
CA HIS A 47 -12.62 -18.54 19.83
C HIS A 47 -11.31 -18.62 20.63
N GLY A 48 -11.19 -17.86 21.72
CA GLY A 48 -10.00 -17.78 22.56
C GLY A 48 -8.95 -16.77 22.07
N PHE A 49 -7.92 -16.56 22.90
CA PHE A 49 -6.81 -15.65 22.61
C PHE A 49 -5.94 -16.11 21.43
N VAL A 50 -5.88 -17.42 21.16
CA VAL A 50 -5.09 -17.99 20.06
C VAL A 50 -5.61 -17.50 18.71
N GLU A 51 -6.92 -17.57 18.48
CA GLU A 51 -7.52 -17.06 17.26
C GLU A 51 -7.52 -15.54 17.24
N TYR A 52 -7.75 -14.89 18.38
CA TYR A 52 -7.65 -13.44 18.48
C TYR A 52 -6.29 -12.94 17.99
N GLY A 53 -5.19 -13.56 18.44
CA GLY A 53 -3.84 -13.20 18.04
C GLY A 53 -3.50 -13.35 16.55
N ARG A 54 -4.27 -14.12 15.78
CA ARG A 54 -4.09 -14.21 14.32
C ARG A 54 -4.51 -12.94 13.59
N TRP A 55 -5.32 -12.10 14.22
CA TRP A 55 -5.80 -10.84 13.64
C TRP A 55 -4.92 -9.62 13.97
N TYR A 56 -3.78 -9.85 14.64
CA TYR A 56 -2.85 -8.82 15.09
C TYR A 56 -1.44 -9.13 14.60
N LEU A 57 -0.82 -8.18 13.88
CA LEU A 57 0.51 -8.38 13.29
C LEU A 57 1.64 -8.20 14.30
N GLY A 58 1.41 -7.50 15.41
CA GLY A 58 2.39 -7.31 16.47
C GLY A 58 2.09 -8.15 17.71
N ILE A 59 3.14 -8.77 18.25
CA ILE A 59 3.15 -9.50 19.52
C ILE A 59 4.03 -8.78 20.51
N ASN A 60 3.44 -8.27 21.58
CA ASN A 60 4.12 -7.58 22.66
C ASN A 60 4.47 -8.56 23.79
N ASP A 61 5.73 -9.02 23.79
CA ASP A 61 6.25 -10.01 24.75
C ASP A 61 6.32 -9.48 26.19
N GLU A 62 6.24 -8.15 26.40
CA GLU A 62 6.19 -7.57 27.75
C GLU A 62 4.85 -7.84 28.45
N LYS A 63 3.81 -8.23 27.70
CA LYS A 63 2.49 -8.52 28.25
C LYS A 63 2.18 -10.02 28.16
N PRO A 64 1.38 -10.58 29.08
CA PRO A 64 1.00 -11.98 29.01
C PRO A 64 0.11 -12.26 27.79
N GLU A 65 0.29 -13.41 27.16
CA GLU A 65 -0.50 -13.88 26.00
C GLU A 65 -2.02 -13.88 26.24
N GLN A 66 -2.46 -13.98 27.50
CA GLN A 66 -3.86 -13.92 27.91
C GLN A 66 -4.37 -12.50 28.12
N THR A 67 -3.71 -11.50 27.53
CA THR A 67 -4.13 -10.10 27.62
C THR A 67 -4.27 -9.48 26.23
N LYS A 68 -5.29 -8.64 26.07
CA LYS A 68 -5.51 -7.92 24.80
C LYS A 68 -4.31 -7.09 24.38
N GLY A 69 -3.60 -6.52 25.36
CA GLY A 69 -2.45 -5.66 25.12
C GLY A 69 -1.20 -6.39 24.64
N HIS A 70 -1.18 -7.74 24.65
CA HIS A 70 -0.14 -8.56 24.04
C HIS A 70 -0.24 -8.56 22.51
N TYR A 71 -1.41 -8.22 21.96
CA TYR A 71 -1.67 -8.23 20.53
C TYR A 71 -1.87 -6.81 20.02
N GLU A 72 -1.01 -6.38 19.09
CA GLU A 72 -0.97 -5.02 18.54
C GLU A 72 -1.07 -5.04 17.01
N PHE A 73 -1.35 -3.89 16.39
CA PHE A 73 -1.50 -3.77 14.94
C PHE A 73 -2.62 -4.66 14.34
N PRO A 74 -3.89 -4.38 14.68
CA PRO A 74 -5.02 -5.04 14.03
C PRO A 74 -5.11 -4.63 12.55
N TYR A 75 -5.45 -5.58 11.68
CA TYR A 75 -5.58 -5.36 10.23
C TYR A 75 -6.98 -5.63 9.68
N GLY A 76 -7.93 -6.06 10.52
CA GLY A 76 -9.27 -6.46 10.11
C GLY A 76 -10.28 -6.49 11.27
N ASP A 77 -11.49 -6.95 10.96
CA ASP A 77 -12.67 -6.98 11.85
C ASP A 77 -12.98 -8.37 12.42
N PHE A 78 -11.98 -9.27 12.48
CA PHE A 78 -12.14 -10.70 12.78
C PHE A 78 -12.91 -11.52 11.74
N SER A 79 -13.24 -10.93 10.58
CA SER A 79 -13.91 -11.63 9.47
C SER A 79 -13.25 -11.38 8.12
N LYS A 80 -12.83 -10.15 7.87
CA LYS A 80 -12.22 -9.70 6.61
C LYS A 80 -11.03 -8.78 6.88
N VAL A 81 -10.17 -8.65 5.88
CA VAL A 81 -9.07 -7.67 5.91
C VAL A 81 -9.59 -6.32 5.46
N HIS A 82 -9.38 -5.27 6.25
CA HIS A 82 -9.82 -3.92 5.91
C HIS A 82 -8.62 -3.09 5.46
N ARG A 83 -8.69 -2.47 4.27
CA ARG A 83 -7.59 -1.62 3.77
C ARG A 83 -7.23 -0.51 4.74
N CYS A 84 -8.22 0.15 5.34
CA CYS A 84 -8.00 1.22 6.31
C CYS A 84 -7.29 0.71 7.59
N GLY A 85 -7.53 -0.55 7.98
CA GLY A 85 -6.81 -1.22 9.07
C GLY A 85 -5.35 -1.48 8.74
N VAL A 86 -5.07 -2.02 7.55
CA VAL A 86 -3.70 -2.23 7.07
C VAL A 86 -2.93 -0.91 6.98
N VAL A 87 -3.50 0.14 6.38
CA VAL A 87 -2.84 1.46 6.29
C VAL A 87 -2.62 2.10 7.67
N SER A 88 -3.56 1.93 8.60
CA SER A 88 -3.40 2.41 9.97
C SER A 88 -2.29 1.66 10.72
N ALA A 89 -2.17 0.35 10.49
CA ALA A 89 -1.09 -0.45 11.04
C ALA A 89 0.28 -0.01 10.48
N GLU A 90 0.36 0.30 9.19
CA GLU A 90 1.57 0.78 8.51
C GLU A 90 2.05 2.10 9.14
N SER A 91 1.13 3.07 9.25
CA SER A 91 1.43 4.38 9.82
C SER A 91 1.93 4.29 11.26
N ARG A 92 1.29 3.45 12.09
CA ARG A 92 1.76 3.23 13.48
C ARG A 92 3.09 2.48 13.53
N ALA A 93 3.29 1.48 12.68
CA ALA A 93 4.51 0.68 12.70
C ALA A 93 5.73 1.54 12.36
N GLY A 94 5.59 2.44 11.37
CA GLY A 94 6.61 3.43 11.04
C GLY A 94 6.86 4.44 12.17
N GLN A 95 5.81 4.93 12.84
CA GLN A 95 5.94 5.84 13.99
C GLN A 95 6.74 5.24 15.16
N TYR A 96 6.53 3.95 15.44
CA TYR A 96 7.22 3.23 16.52
C TYR A 96 8.48 2.49 16.04
N GLN A 97 8.91 2.71 14.78
CA GLN A 97 10.10 2.12 14.16
C GLN A 97 10.13 0.57 14.21
N HIS A 98 8.96 -0.07 14.11
CA HIS A 98 8.84 -1.52 14.01
C HIS A 98 9.01 -1.97 12.55
N TYR A 99 10.24 -1.89 12.02
CA TYR A 99 10.55 -2.11 10.61
C TYR A 99 10.09 -3.47 10.05
N ASP A 100 10.13 -4.54 10.85
CA ASP A 100 9.64 -5.86 10.45
C ASP A 100 8.12 -5.86 10.21
N ILE A 101 7.38 -5.18 11.10
CA ILE A 101 5.93 -5.05 11.01
C ILE A 101 5.57 -4.10 9.87
N GLU A 102 6.26 -2.96 9.76
CA GLU A 102 6.09 -2.00 8.67
C GLU A 102 6.26 -2.68 7.31
N SER A 103 7.35 -3.45 7.11
CA SER A 103 7.60 -4.16 5.85
C SER A 103 6.54 -5.20 5.55
N ALA A 104 6.09 -5.95 6.56
CA ALA A 104 5.04 -6.95 6.41
C ALA A 104 3.69 -6.30 6.05
N VAL A 105 3.33 -5.21 6.71
CA VAL A 105 2.10 -4.46 6.45
C VAL A 105 2.16 -3.79 5.07
N ALA A 106 3.27 -3.16 4.70
CA ALA A 106 3.46 -2.57 3.38
C ALA A 106 3.31 -3.61 2.27
N HIS A 107 3.80 -4.83 2.50
CA HIS A 107 3.58 -5.93 1.56
C HIS A 107 2.11 -6.35 1.47
N LEU A 108 1.38 -6.47 2.58
CA LEU A 108 -0.07 -6.74 2.58
C LEU A 108 -0.86 -5.61 1.91
N HIS A 109 -0.47 -4.35 2.13
CA HIS A 109 -1.07 -3.19 1.49
C HIS A 109 -0.84 -3.24 -0.02
N GLY A 110 0.37 -3.55 -0.47
CA GLY A 110 0.67 -3.77 -1.89
C GLY A 110 -0.13 -4.91 -2.50
N MET A 111 -0.32 -6.02 -1.77
CA MET A 111 -1.19 -7.11 -2.23
C MET A 111 -2.64 -6.68 -2.39
N LEU A 112 -3.17 -5.90 -1.45
CA LEU A 112 -4.51 -5.31 -1.55
C LEU A 112 -4.57 -4.36 -2.76
N ASP A 113 -3.63 -3.44 -2.91
CA ASP A 113 -3.63 -2.50 -4.03
C ASP A 113 -3.50 -3.21 -5.38
N ALA A 114 -2.73 -4.30 -5.47
CA ALA A 114 -2.67 -5.15 -6.66
C ALA A 114 -4.02 -5.83 -6.97
N ARG A 115 -4.87 -6.10 -5.96
CA ARG A 115 -6.25 -6.57 -6.18
C ARG A 115 -7.19 -5.43 -6.59
N LYS A 116 -6.90 -4.18 -6.18
CA LYS A 116 -7.61 -2.96 -6.59
C LYS A 116 -7.29 -2.55 -8.02
N GLY A 117 -6.00 -2.65 -8.34
CA GLY A 117 -5.33 -2.23 -9.57
C GLY A 117 -4.96 -3.42 -10.45
N ALA A 118 -5.61 -4.58 -10.29
CA ALA A 118 -5.75 -5.56 -11.35
C ALA A 118 -6.93 -5.13 -12.24
N PRO A 119 -6.69 -4.33 -13.30
CA PRO A 119 -7.63 -4.32 -14.40
C PRO A 119 -7.59 -5.70 -15.04
N ALA A 120 -8.68 -6.14 -15.66
CA ALA A 120 -8.50 -6.80 -16.94
C ALA A 120 -7.60 -5.87 -17.80
N ALA A 121 -6.31 -6.17 -17.88
CA ALA A 121 -5.25 -5.50 -18.65
C ALA A 121 -5.47 -4.00 -19.00
N LYS A 122 -4.87 -3.09 -18.24
CA LYS A 122 -4.33 -1.76 -18.63
C LYS A 122 -4.29 -0.80 -17.45
N HIS A 123 -3.09 -0.43 -17.01
CA HIS A 123 -2.65 0.95 -16.81
C HIS A 123 -1.25 0.90 -16.20
N ALA A 124 -0.27 0.79 -17.09
CA ALA A 124 1.08 1.25 -16.81
C ALA A 124 1.00 2.73 -16.42
N GLN A 125 1.63 3.09 -15.31
CA GLN A 125 1.79 4.48 -14.92
C GLN A 125 2.84 5.13 -15.84
N PRO A 126 2.53 6.20 -16.59
CA PRO A 126 3.59 7.05 -17.11
C PRO A 126 3.99 8.04 -16.01
N LEU A 127 5.25 7.93 -15.56
CA LEU A 127 5.92 8.99 -14.82
C LEU A 127 6.01 10.25 -15.71
N PRO A 128 5.66 11.45 -15.23
CA PRO A 128 5.98 12.67 -15.97
C PRO A 128 7.48 12.97 -15.81
N GLU A 129 8.26 12.70 -16.87
CA GLU A 129 9.59 13.28 -17.05
C GLU A 129 9.41 14.74 -17.48
N GLU A 130 9.25 15.62 -16.49
CA GLU A 130 9.18 17.06 -16.76
C GLU A 130 10.59 17.62 -16.95
N ARG A 131 10.79 18.06 -18.19
CA ARG A 131 12.05 18.42 -18.79
C ARG A 131 12.61 19.69 -18.16
N ARG A 132 13.89 19.64 -17.79
CA ARG A 132 14.71 20.83 -17.54
C ARG A 132 14.69 21.72 -18.79
N ALA A 133 14.01 22.86 -18.70
CA ALA A 133 14.14 23.95 -19.65
C ALA A 133 14.68 25.19 -18.90
N GLY A 134 16.00 25.33 -18.89
CA GLY A 134 16.65 26.60 -18.58
C GLY A 134 16.85 27.39 -19.89
N PRO A 135 16.62 28.71 -19.92
CA PRO A 135 16.82 29.51 -21.13
C PRO A 135 18.23 30.14 -21.13
N ASP A 136 19.03 29.94 -22.18
CA ASP A 136 20.15 30.86 -22.51
C ASP A 136 20.66 30.73 -23.97
N ILE A 137 20.04 31.48 -24.87
CA ILE A 137 20.58 32.64 -25.61
C ILE A 137 22.02 32.57 -26.25
N ARG A 138 22.00 32.65 -27.61
CA ARG A 138 22.97 33.17 -28.64
C ARG A 138 24.13 32.34 -29.20
N ARG A 139 24.12 32.32 -30.54
CA ARG A 139 25.11 32.83 -31.55
C ARG A 139 25.18 31.77 -32.64
N GLY A 140 24.66 31.99 -33.84
CA GLY A 140 25.09 33.03 -34.77
C GLY A 140 25.88 32.33 -35.87
N ASP A 141 25.30 32.16 -37.05
CA ASP A 141 26.02 32.18 -38.33
C ASP A 141 25.00 32.21 -39.48
N THR A 142 24.71 33.43 -39.94
CA THR A 142 24.48 33.71 -41.36
C THR A 142 25.72 33.32 -42.15
N ILE A 143 25.57 32.74 -43.35
CA ILE A 143 26.26 33.14 -44.61
C ILE A 143 25.85 32.23 -45.81
N ALA A 144 25.62 32.91 -46.94
CA ALA A 144 25.74 32.54 -48.37
C ALA A 144 24.98 31.34 -48.96
N VAL A 145 24.03 31.52 -49.88
CA VAL A 145 24.10 31.94 -51.32
C VAL A 145 24.76 30.94 -52.29
N SER A 146 24.06 30.77 -53.43
CA SER A 146 24.46 30.17 -54.73
C SER A 146 24.06 28.71 -54.92
N ALA A 147 23.63 28.22 -56.09
CA ALA A 147 23.14 28.77 -57.36
C ALA A 147 22.75 27.56 -58.25
N VAL A 148 22.08 27.86 -59.38
CA VAL A 148 22.22 27.20 -60.69
C VAL A 148 21.28 26.03 -61.12
N HIS A 149 20.52 26.35 -62.19
CA HIS A 149 20.10 25.58 -63.39
C HIS A 149 18.90 24.59 -63.38
N GLY A 150 17.73 25.11 -63.83
CA GLY A 150 16.92 24.73 -65.02
C GLY A 150 16.31 23.31 -65.18
N PRO A 151 15.46 23.04 -66.20
CA PRO A 151 14.68 23.95 -67.07
C PRO A 151 13.17 23.57 -67.25
N GLU A 152 12.40 24.55 -67.74
CA GLU A 152 11.30 24.49 -68.73
C GLU A 152 10.34 23.28 -68.81
N HIS A 153 9.02 23.53 -68.62
CA HIS A 153 7.97 22.97 -69.50
C HIS A 153 6.59 23.66 -69.35
N GLN A 154 6.11 24.22 -70.49
CA GLN A 154 4.74 24.34 -71.02
C GLN A 154 3.53 24.85 -70.19
N ALA A 155 2.86 25.87 -70.74
CA ALA A 155 1.40 26.03 -71.00
C ALA A 155 1.09 27.54 -71.02
N GLU A 156 0.26 28.13 -71.86
CA GLU A 156 -0.55 27.82 -73.05
C GLU A 156 -0.88 29.22 -73.64
#